data_AF-A0A9D4LY99-F1
#
_entry.id   AF-A0A9D4LY99-F1
#
_cell.length_a   1.000
_cell.length_b   1.000
_cell.length_c   1.000
_cell.angle_alpha   90.00
_cell.angle_beta   90.00
_cell.angle_gamma   90.00
#
_symmetry.space_group_name_H-M   'P 1'
#
loop_
_entity.id
_entity.type
_entity.pdbx_description
1 polymer ?
#
loop_
_entity_poly.entity_id
_entity_poly.type
_entity_poly.pdbx_seq_one_letter_code
_entity_poly.pdbx_strand_id
1 'polypeptide(L)'
;MPVEVERQISEVVEPLAKKPCIEDTMAGPVLRFAKLTAKAFTPTRGSKLAAGYDLYRHDTSIRETKYHSLGSQGLLCHSPANHYK
;
A
#
# COMPACT_ATOMS: atom_id res chain seq x y z
N MET A 1 -20.40 39.68 26.47
CA MET A 1 -19.27 38.92 25.90
C MET A 1 -19.84 37.67 25.25
N PRO A 2 -19.88 37.63 23.91
CA PRO A 2 -19.70 36.35 23.22
C PRO A 2 -18.65 36.50 22.13
N VAL A 3 -17.63 35.64 22.16
CA VAL A 3 -16.73 35.41 21.03
C VAL A 3 -16.73 33.91 20.79
N GLU A 4 -17.79 33.42 20.15
CA GLU A 4 -17.70 32.19 19.37
C GLU A 4 -16.88 32.48 18.10
N VAL A 5 -15.67 31.94 18.02
CA VAL A 5 -15.04 31.68 16.72
C VAL A 5 -14.49 30.27 16.74
N GLU A 6 -15.14 29.45 15.93
CA GLU A 6 -14.98 28.01 15.81
C GLU A 6 -13.60 27.63 15.27
N ARG A 7 -13.04 26.57 15.86
CA ARG A 7 -11.87 25.86 15.37
C ARG A 7 -12.29 24.95 14.22
N GLN A 8 -11.88 25.21 12.99
CA GLN A 8 -11.89 24.20 11.93
C GLN A 8 -10.67 24.35 11.02
N ILE A 9 -9.67 23.49 11.21
CA ILE A 9 -8.72 23.11 10.16
C ILE A 9 -8.82 21.59 10.07
N SER A 10 -9.54 21.12 9.06
CA SER A 10 -9.59 19.70 8.69
C SER A 10 -9.57 19.62 7.17
N GLU A 11 -8.39 19.79 6.59
CA GLU A 11 -8.12 19.26 5.26
C GLU A 11 -7.33 17.96 5.43
N VAL A 12 -8.08 16.90 5.73
CA VAL A 12 -7.61 15.53 5.52
C VAL A 12 -7.67 15.32 4.01
N VAL A 13 -6.53 15.53 3.33
CA VAL A 13 -6.35 15.10 1.95
C VAL A 13 -6.45 13.57 1.95
N GLU A 14 -7.65 13.07 1.65
CA GLU A 14 -7.85 11.66 1.32
C GLU A 14 -6.95 11.33 0.12
N PRO A 15 -6.03 10.36 0.23
CA PRO A 15 -5.31 9.90 -0.93
C PRO A 15 -6.33 9.24 -1.84
N LEU A 16 -6.60 9.87 -2.98
CA LEU A 16 -7.44 9.38 -4.07
C LEU A 16 -7.08 7.92 -4.36
N ALA A 17 -7.85 7.00 -3.74
CA ALA A 17 -7.79 5.59 -4.03
C ALA A 17 -8.29 5.44 -5.47
N LYS A 18 -7.35 5.38 -6.41
CA LYS A 18 -7.62 5.01 -7.80
C LYS A 18 -8.29 3.65 -7.73
N LYS A 19 -9.59 3.63 -8.04
CA LYS A 19 -10.42 2.42 -8.11
C LYS A 19 -9.66 1.41 -8.96
N PRO A 20 -9.46 0.16 -8.50
CA PRO A 20 -8.85 -0.85 -9.34
C PRO A 20 -9.73 -1.00 -10.59
N CYS A 21 -9.18 -0.66 -11.75
CA CYS A 21 -9.81 -0.91 -13.04
C CYS A 21 -9.74 -2.43 -13.22
N ILE A 22 -10.81 -3.13 -12.86
CA ILE A 22 -10.96 -4.56 -13.14
C ILE A 22 -11.41 -4.63 -14.60
N GLU A 23 -10.44 -4.55 -15.51
CA GLU A 23 -10.61 -5.00 -16.88
C GLU A 23 -10.45 -6.53 -16.85
N ASP A 24 -11.56 -7.24 -17.01
CA ASP A 24 -11.66 -8.71 -17.10
C ASP A 24 -10.99 -9.25 -18.38
N THR A 25 -9.67 -9.13 -18.48
CA THR A 25 -8.92 -9.72 -19.59
C THR A 25 -7.58 -10.21 -19.09
N MET A 26 -7.61 -11.35 -18.39
CA MET A 26 -6.61 -12.42 -18.40
C MET A 26 -6.97 -13.37 -17.25
N ALA A 27 -7.37 -14.61 -17.55
CA ALA A 27 -7.56 -15.68 -16.57
C ALA A 27 -6.20 -16.17 -16.02
N GLY A 28 -5.40 -15.25 -15.51
CA GLY A 28 -4.09 -15.49 -14.94
C GLY A 28 -4.15 -15.69 -13.42
N PRO A 29 -3.04 -16.15 -12.82
CA PRO A 29 -2.91 -16.30 -11.37
C PRO A 29 -3.19 -14.97 -10.65
N VAL A 30 -4.18 -14.98 -9.73
CA VAL A 30 -4.56 -13.80 -8.94
C VAL A 30 -3.78 -13.79 -7.63
N LEU A 31 -3.04 -12.70 -7.39
CA LEU A 31 -2.34 -12.46 -6.13
C LEU A 31 -3.28 -11.73 -5.17
N ARG A 32 -3.58 -12.33 -4.00
CA ARG A 32 -4.48 -11.75 -3.01
C ARG A 32 -3.68 -11.15 -1.86
N PHE A 33 -4.08 -9.97 -1.41
CA PHE A 33 -3.44 -9.26 -0.31
C PHE A 33 -4.44 -8.96 0.82
N ALA A 34 -4.02 -9.16 2.06
CA ALA A 34 -4.74 -8.70 3.24
C ALA A 34 -3.92 -7.60 3.92
N LYS A 35 -4.59 -6.50 4.24
CA LYS A 35 -4.00 -5.35 4.91
C LYS A 35 -3.98 -5.60 6.42
N LEU A 36 -2.80 -5.68 7.01
CA LEU A 36 -2.64 -5.96 8.45
C LEU A 36 -2.66 -4.68 9.29
N THR A 37 -2.27 -3.55 8.70
CA THR A 37 -2.24 -2.25 9.39
C THR A 37 -2.90 -1.16 8.56
N ALA A 38 -3.48 -0.15 9.22
CA ALA A 38 -4.21 0.92 8.55
C ALA A 38 -3.33 1.72 7.56
N LYS A 39 -2.05 1.95 7.88
CA LYS A 39 -1.15 2.72 7.02
C LYS A 39 -0.46 1.89 5.94
N ALA A 40 -0.76 0.59 5.81
CA ALA A 40 -0.16 -0.20 4.73
C ALA A 40 -0.66 0.30 3.37
N PHE A 41 0.03 0.00 2.28
CA PHE A 41 -0.39 0.42 0.95
C PHE A 41 -0.51 -0.79 0.04
N THR A 42 -1.57 -0.84 -0.77
CA THR A 42 -1.73 -1.91 -1.77
C THR A 42 -0.53 -1.85 -2.73
N PRO A 43 0.15 -2.98 -3.00
CA PRO A 43 1.27 -3.01 -3.93
C PRO A 43 0.83 -2.54 -5.32
N THR A 44 1.69 -1.79 -6.00
CA THR A 44 1.39 -1.27 -7.34
C THR A 44 2.25 -1.97 -8.38
N ARG A 45 1.82 -1.91 -9.64
CA ARG A 45 2.62 -2.39 -10.77
C ARG A 45 2.98 -1.21 -11.65
N GLY A 46 4.26 -0.99 -11.89
CA GLY A 46 4.74 0.15 -12.68
C GLY A 46 4.30 0.12 -14.16
N SER A 47 3.98 -1.05 -14.72
CA SER A 47 3.47 -1.18 -16.10
C SER A 47 2.70 -2.50 -16.29
N LYS A 48 1.98 -2.65 -17.41
CA LYS A 48 1.21 -3.90 -17.71
C LYS A 48 2.11 -5.15 -17.77
N LEU A 49 3.37 -4.99 -18.19
CA LEU A 49 4.33 -6.09 -18.41
C LEU A 49 5.38 -6.20 -17.30
N ALA A 50 5.29 -5.41 -16.22
CA ALA A 50 6.25 -5.50 -15.14
C ALA A 50 6.17 -6.86 -14.44
N ALA A 51 7.33 -7.46 -14.17
CA ALA A 51 7.44 -8.80 -13.58
C ALA A 51 7.04 -8.85 -12.08
N GLY A 52 6.98 -7.71 -11.40
CA GLY A 52 6.76 -7.63 -9.96
C GLY A 52 5.85 -6.48 -9.54
N TYR A 53 5.55 -6.44 -8.24
CA TYR A 53 4.83 -5.35 -7.60
C TYR A 53 5.78 -4.53 -6.73
N ASP A 54 5.63 -3.21 -6.79
CA ASP A 54 6.31 -2.28 -5.91
C ASP A 54 5.70 -2.37 -4.50
N LEU A 55 6.57 -2.54 -3.51
CA LEU A 55 6.20 -2.75 -2.12
C LEU A 55 6.57 -1.51 -1.29
N TYR A 56 5.62 -0.98 -0.51
CA TYR A 56 5.81 0.23 0.30
C TYR A 56 6.06 -0.09 1.77
N ARG A 57 7.09 0.54 2.32
CA ARG A 57 7.37 0.44 3.75
C ARG A 57 6.33 1.23 4.54
N HIS A 58 5.78 0.59 5.56
CA HIS A 58 4.81 1.23 6.45
C HIS A 58 5.45 2.19 7.46
N ASP A 59 6.69 1.89 7.87
CA ASP A 59 7.35 2.57 8.97
C ASP A 59 8.32 3.67 8.50
N THR A 60 8.29 4.83 9.15
CA THR A 60 9.08 6.03 8.83
C THR A 60 10.48 6.04 9.47
N SER A 61 11.00 4.89 9.87
CA SER A 61 12.30 4.83 10.55
C SER A 61 13.43 5.32 9.62
N ILE A 62 14.09 6.40 9.98
CA ILE A 62 15.35 6.83 9.34
C ILE A 62 16.41 5.80 9.73
N ARG A 63 17.12 5.23 8.74
CA ARG A 63 18.17 4.25 8.98
C ARG A 63 19.52 4.91 8.83
N GLU A 64 20.39 4.73 9.81
CA GLU A 64 21.82 4.97 9.61
C GLU A 64 22.38 3.93 8.64
N THR A 65 23.24 4.38 7.71
CA THR A 65 23.69 3.60 6.54
C THR A 65 24.52 2.36 6.89
N LYS A 66 24.88 2.17 8.17
CA LYS A 66 25.71 1.06 8.63
C LYS A 66 24.95 -0.22 8.93
N TYR A 67 23.63 -0.19 9.09
CA TYR A 67 22.86 -1.35 9.53
C TYR A 67 21.76 -1.75 8.55
N HIS A 68 21.75 -3.03 8.18
CA HIS A 68 20.59 -3.65 7.52
C HIS A 68 19.49 -3.86 8.57
N SER A 69 18.28 -3.40 8.30
CA SER A 69 17.09 -3.77 9.08
C SER A 69 16.02 -4.37 8.17
N LEU A 70 15.20 -5.25 8.72
CA LEU A 70 14.01 -5.76 8.02
C LEU A 70 12.90 -4.72 8.17
N GLY A 71 12.33 -4.27 7.05
CA GLY A 71 11.20 -3.34 7.05
C GLY A 71 9.89 -4.11 6.95
N SER A 72 8.89 -3.71 7.73
CA SER A 72 7.54 -4.27 7.58
C SER A 72 6.71 -3.46 6.59
N GLN A 73 5.95 -4.16 5.76
CA GLN A 73 5.01 -3.60 4.79
C GLN A 73 3.57 -3.57 5.32
N GLY A 74 3.30 -4.30 6.41
CA GLY A 74 1.94 -4.43 6.96
C GLY A 74 0.95 -5.16 6.04
N LEU A 75 1.45 -6.06 5.17
CA LEU A 75 0.63 -6.84 4.23
C LEU A 75 0.90 -8.34 4.38
N LEU A 76 -0.16 -9.14 4.24
CA LEU A 76 -0.08 -10.59 4.05
C LEU A 76 -0.46 -10.92 2.61
N CYS A 77 0.42 -11.59 1.88
CA CYS A 77 0.15 -12.05 0.52
C CYS A 77 -0.24 -13.55 0.53
N HIS A 78 -1.21 -13.89 -0.31
CA HIS A 78 -1.55 -15.29 -0.63
C HIS A 78 -1.12 -15.53 -2.07
N SER A 79 0.04 -16.16 -2.24
CA SER A 79 0.55 -16.53 -3.56
C SER A 79 -0.29 -17.67 -4.14
N PRO A 80 -0.65 -17.63 -5.43
CA PRO A 80 -1.25 -18.76 -6.11
C PRO A 80 -0.32 -19.99 -6.05
N ALA A 81 -0.91 -21.19 -6.01
CA ALA A 81 -0.16 -22.43 -5.87
C ALA A 81 0.95 -22.57 -6.94
N ASN A 82 2.10 -23.13 -6.56
CA ASN A 82 3.24 -23.42 -7.43
C ASN A 82 3.95 -22.19 -8.07
N HIS A 83 3.77 -20.98 -7.53
CA HIS A 83 4.41 -19.76 -8.05
C HIS A 83 5.70 -19.34 -7.34
N TYR A 84 6.07 -20.05 -6.27
CA TYR A 84 7.39 -19.96 -5.66
C TYR A 84 8.13 -21.27 -5.98
N LYS A 85 9.36 -21.17 -6.49
CA LYS A 85 10.25 -22.31 -6.74
C LYS A 85 11.21 -22.50 -5.60
#